data_AF-A0A516GC67-F1
#
_entry.id   AF-A0A516GC67-F1
#
_cell.length_a   1.000
_cell.length_b   1.000
_cell.length_c   1.000
_cell.angle_alpha   90.00
_cell.angle_beta   90.00
_cell.angle_gamma   90.00
#
_symmetry.space_group_name_H-M   'P 1'
#
loop_
_entity.id
_entity.type
_entity.pdbx_description
1 polymer ?
#
loop_
_entity_poly.entity_id
_entity_poly.type
_entity_poly.pdbx_seq_one_letter_code
_entity_poly.pdbx_strand_id
1 'polypeptide(L)'
;MPRSLTWCAARSAVRRRRPSEATAHQQRSAPQQTRASATTVIPGHNGEVTAPRTVTLLGSTGSIGTQAEQIILANPDRFTVRAISAAGSDPSALARQALALQVQQVAVAREDAVDPLHRALIGSAAPGARRPDILVGEEGVVQVAGNGADVVLNGITGSIGLRPTLAALAAGSTLALANKESLIVGGPVVTAAAAPGQIVPVDSEHSAIAQSLRSGRAEEVRRLVLTASGGPFRGRPREDLAAVTPGQALKHPNFAMGRVVTTNSATLVNKGLEVIEAHLLFGIPFERIDVVVHPQQQIHSMVEFHDGSTIAQAGPPRMLVPIALGLFWPDRLADVDEPCDWGTPMTWEFHPLDDDVFPAVQLARRVGTAGGTHPAVYNAANEICVDAFHDGAIGFLDIVDTVARVVAAHEAGEGPAVGAGAGDHSARSASVESGAQGNDSPVLSVDDVLAADQWARERARTMIGMSPQEESHA
;
A
#
# COMPACT_ATOMS: atom_id res chain seq x y z
N MET A 1 -63.81 17.05 0.26
CA MET A 1 -64.06 18.51 0.33
C MET A 1 -64.70 18.83 1.68
N PRO A 2 -64.44 19.99 2.31
CA PRO A 2 -63.14 20.66 2.47
C PRO A 2 -62.91 21.08 3.94
N ARG A 3 -61.66 21.40 4.31
CA ARG A 3 -61.33 22.66 5.02
C ARG A 3 -59.81 22.89 5.05
N SER A 4 -59.45 23.94 4.33
CA SER A 4 -58.20 24.68 4.25
C SER A 4 -57.81 25.35 5.56
N LEU A 5 -56.51 25.42 5.87
CA LEU A 5 -55.85 26.49 6.65
C LEU A 5 -54.37 26.57 6.21
N THR A 6 -54.04 27.38 5.21
CA THR A 6 -53.45 28.74 5.26
C THR A 6 -52.06 28.84 5.90
N TRP A 7 -51.09 29.18 5.05
CA TRP A 7 -49.72 29.62 5.36
C TRP A 7 -49.71 31.01 6.02
N CYS A 8 -48.86 31.19 7.04
CA CYS A 8 -48.51 32.49 7.59
C CYS A 8 -46.99 32.69 7.47
N ALA A 9 -46.58 33.64 6.64
CA ALA A 9 -45.19 34.07 6.47
C ALA A 9 -44.86 35.19 7.47
N ALA A 10 -43.79 35.03 8.25
CA ALA A 10 -43.23 36.08 9.08
C ALA A 10 -41.94 36.62 8.42
N ARG A 11 -42.00 37.88 7.96
CA ARG A 11 -40.87 38.68 7.49
C ARG A 11 -40.12 39.25 8.70
N SER A 12 -38.82 39.01 8.80
CA SER A 12 -37.93 39.72 9.73
C SER A 12 -37.14 40.80 8.97
N ALA A 13 -37.26 42.04 9.46
CA ALA A 13 -36.73 43.24 8.85
C ALA A 13 -35.25 43.46 9.16
N VAL A 14 -34.45 43.67 8.12
CA VAL A 14 -33.04 44.06 8.17
C VAL A 14 -32.95 45.57 8.49
N ARG A 15 -32.36 45.93 9.63
CA ARG A 15 -31.97 47.31 9.95
C ARG A 15 -30.54 47.56 9.47
N ARG A 16 -30.39 48.43 8.46
CA ARG A 16 -29.10 48.95 7.97
C ARG A 16 -28.52 49.94 8.98
N ARG A 17 -27.27 49.72 9.43
CA ARG A 17 -26.43 50.75 10.07
C ARG A 17 -25.33 51.17 9.09
N ARG A 18 -25.11 52.49 8.97
CA ARG A 18 -24.04 53.10 8.16
C ARG A 18 -22.66 52.86 8.82
N PRO A 19 -21.57 52.69 8.05
CA PRO A 19 -20.24 52.58 8.61
C PRO A 19 -19.61 53.97 8.82
N SER A 20 -18.88 54.12 9.94
CA SER A 20 -18.01 55.25 10.25
C SER A 20 -16.61 54.99 9.70
N GLU A 21 -16.00 56.03 9.13
CA GLU A 21 -14.61 56.09 8.68
C GLU A 21 -13.64 55.87 9.84
N ALA A 22 -12.66 54.97 9.68
CA ALA A 22 -11.44 54.94 10.49
C ALA A 22 -10.29 54.23 9.73
N THR A 23 -9.29 55.04 9.38
CA THR A 23 -7.84 54.75 9.31
C THR A 23 -7.35 53.48 8.58
N ALA A 24 -6.78 53.71 7.40
CA ALA A 24 -5.99 52.75 6.64
C ALA A 24 -4.68 52.40 7.38
N HIS A 25 -4.59 51.19 7.95
CA HIS A 25 -3.33 50.54 8.25
C HIS A 25 -2.96 49.61 7.09
N GLN A 26 -1.88 49.97 6.40
CA GLN A 26 -1.28 49.24 5.30
C GLN A 26 -0.64 47.95 5.85
N GLN A 27 -1.40 46.85 5.91
CA GLN A 27 -0.83 45.51 6.14
C GLN A 27 -0.17 45.04 4.84
N ARG A 28 1.16 44.96 4.86
CA ARG A 28 1.95 44.31 3.82
C ARG A 28 1.57 42.83 3.80
N SER A 29 0.89 42.41 2.74
CA SER A 29 0.65 41.01 2.42
C SER A 29 2.00 40.31 2.19
N ALA A 30 2.29 39.31 3.03
CA ALA A 30 3.40 38.39 2.83
C ALA A 30 3.19 37.63 1.51
N PRO A 31 4.27 37.34 0.74
CA PRO A 31 4.14 36.60 -0.50
C PRO A 31 3.65 35.18 -0.21
N GLN A 32 2.47 34.84 -0.76
CA GLN A 32 2.00 33.45 -0.85
C GLN A 32 3.04 32.67 -1.65
N GLN A 33 3.87 31.90 -0.94
CA GLN A 33 4.64 30.82 -1.56
C GLN A 33 3.63 29.80 -2.08
N THR A 34 3.44 29.79 -3.39
CA THR A 34 2.72 28.72 -4.10
C THR A 34 3.52 27.43 -3.90
N ARG A 35 3.10 26.61 -2.93
CA ARG A 35 3.50 25.20 -2.87
C ARG A 35 3.06 24.55 -4.17
N ALA A 36 3.96 23.84 -4.84
CA ALA A 36 3.60 22.99 -5.96
C ALA A 36 2.50 22.03 -5.49
N SER A 37 1.30 22.18 -6.03
CA SER A 37 0.18 21.29 -5.73
C SER A 37 0.56 19.91 -6.25
N ALA A 38 0.56 18.89 -5.39
CA ALA A 38 0.51 17.52 -5.85
C ALA A 38 -0.73 17.40 -6.75
N THR A 39 -0.54 17.10 -8.03
CA THR A 39 -1.64 16.88 -8.95
C THR A 39 -2.27 15.55 -8.56
N THR A 40 -3.54 15.56 -8.15
CA THR A 40 -4.30 14.34 -7.90
C THR A 40 -4.26 13.48 -9.17
N VAL A 41 -3.86 12.22 -9.02
CA VAL A 41 -3.75 11.27 -10.12
C VAL A 41 -4.98 10.35 -10.06
N ILE A 42 -5.83 10.45 -11.08
CA ILE A 42 -6.80 9.38 -11.33
C ILE A 42 -6.06 8.25 -12.05
N PRO A 43 -6.19 6.99 -11.60
CA PRO A 43 -5.66 5.85 -12.34
C PRO A 43 -6.06 5.93 -13.80
N GLY A 44 -5.06 5.98 -14.69
CA GLY A 44 -5.29 6.10 -16.12
C GLY A 44 -6.20 4.97 -16.62
N HIS A 45 -7.03 5.25 -17.61
CA HIS A 45 -7.83 4.19 -18.23
C HIS A 45 -6.99 3.22 -19.06
N ASN A 46 -5.69 3.47 -19.28
CA ASN A 46 -4.71 2.68 -20.05
C ASN A 46 -5.15 2.11 -21.42
N GLY A 47 -6.35 2.47 -21.90
CA GLY A 47 -7.00 1.87 -23.07
C GLY A 47 -7.79 0.62 -22.71
N GLU A 48 -8.80 0.28 -23.53
CA GLU A 48 -9.50 -1.00 -23.46
C GLU A 48 -8.54 -2.16 -23.74
N VAL A 49 -8.73 -3.29 -23.05
CA VAL A 49 -7.94 -4.51 -23.25
C VAL A 49 -8.51 -5.28 -24.44
N THR A 50 -7.95 -5.05 -25.62
CA THR A 50 -8.46 -5.63 -26.88
C THR A 50 -7.88 -7.00 -27.26
N ALA A 51 -6.93 -7.52 -26.48
CA ALA A 51 -6.22 -8.77 -26.75
C ALA A 51 -5.90 -9.53 -25.44
N PRO A 52 -5.65 -10.85 -25.50
CA PRO A 52 -5.16 -11.60 -24.35
C PRO A 52 -3.87 -10.99 -23.79
N ARG A 53 -3.75 -10.93 -22.46
CA ARG A 53 -2.59 -10.34 -21.78
C ARG A 53 -1.57 -11.39 -21.38
N THR A 54 -0.31 -11.08 -21.60
CA THR A 54 0.79 -11.82 -21.01
C THR A 54 1.03 -11.38 -19.56
N VAL A 55 1.23 -12.35 -18.65
CA VAL A 55 1.32 -12.10 -17.21
C VAL A 55 2.59 -12.72 -16.62
N THR A 56 3.25 -11.99 -15.73
CA THR A 56 4.25 -12.53 -14.79
C THR A 56 3.70 -12.44 -13.37
N LEU A 57 3.76 -13.54 -12.59
CA LEU A 57 3.33 -13.57 -11.19
C LEU A 57 4.53 -13.64 -10.25
N LEU A 58 4.74 -12.59 -9.45
CA LEU A 58 5.79 -12.59 -8.44
C LEU A 58 5.20 -13.00 -7.08
N GLY A 59 5.80 -13.99 -6.42
CA GLY A 59 5.24 -14.58 -5.20
C GLY A 59 4.06 -15.52 -5.48
N SER A 60 4.14 -16.34 -6.54
CA SER A 60 3.03 -17.14 -7.08
C SER A 60 2.46 -18.16 -6.09
N THR A 61 3.27 -18.67 -5.16
CA THR A 61 2.83 -19.63 -4.14
C THR A 61 2.25 -18.97 -2.88
N GLY A 62 2.30 -17.64 -2.78
CA GLY A 62 1.68 -16.88 -1.71
C GLY A 62 0.17 -16.71 -1.90
N SER A 63 -0.51 -16.11 -0.91
CA SER A 63 -1.97 -15.94 -0.93
C SER A 63 -2.49 -15.17 -2.15
N ILE A 64 -1.80 -14.11 -2.56
CA ILE A 64 -2.17 -13.34 -3.77
C ILE A 64 -1.91 -14.16 -5.03
N GLY A 65 -0.75 -14.82 -5.11
CA GLY A 65 -0.34 -15.60 -6.27
C GLY A 65 -1.24 -16.79 -6.57
N THR A 66 -1.67 -17.54 -5.54
CA THR A 66 -2.57 -18.69 -5.71
C THR A 66 -3.99 -18.27 -6.13
N GLN A 67 -4.47 -17.13 -5.63
CA GLN A 67 -5.73 -16.56 -6.09
C GLN A 67 -5.64 -16.02 -7.52
N ALA A 68 -4.50 -15.42 -7.90
CA ALA A 68 -4.25 -15.01 -9.28
C ALA A 68 -4.20 -16.22 -10.24
N GLU A 69 -3.56 -17.32 -9.83
CA GLU A 69 -3.59 -18.58 -10.58
C GLU A 69 -5.03 -19.07 -10.79
N GLN A 70 -5.88 -19.06 -9.75
CA GLN A 70 -7.29 -19.44 -9.87
C GLN A 70 -8.01 -18.59 -10.92
N ILE A 71 -7.83 -17.27 -10.90
CA ILE A 71 -8.46 -16.34 -11.85
C ILE A 71 -7.97 -16.63 -13.28
N ILE A 72 -6.67 -16.82 -13.45
CA ILE A 72 -6.06 -17.06 -14.76
C ILE A 72 -6.52 -18.39 -15.36
N LEU A 73 -6.54 -19.47 -14.56
CA LEU A 73 -7.00 -20.79 -15.01
C LEU A 73 -8.50 -20.80 -15.35
N ALA A 74 -9.30 -19.94 -14.72
CA ALA A 74 -10.71 -19.76 -15.06
C ALA A 74 -10.93 -18.91 -16.32
N ASN A 75 -9.90 -18.21 -16.82
CA ASN A 75 -9.97 -17.30 -17.97
C ASN A 75 -8.83 -17.55 -18.99
N PRO A 76 -8.69 -18.78 -19.53
CA PRO A 76 -7.54 -19.18 -20.35
C PRO A 76 -7.46 -18.47 -21.70
N ASP A 77 -8.57 -17.91 -22.19
CA ASP A 77 -8.63 -17.10 -23.42
C ASP A 77 -8.17 -15.65 -23.20
N ARG A 78 -8.03 -15.21 -21.94
CA ARG A 78 -7.67 -13.83 -21.58
C ARG A 78 -6.22 -13.67 -21.15
N PHE A 79 -5.56 -14.76 -20.75
CA PHE A 79 -4.24 -14.70 -20.13
C PHE A 79 -3.26 -15.71 -20.71
N THR A 80 -1.99 -15.33 -20.75
CA THR A 80 -0.86 -16.25 -21.00
C THR A 80 0.24 -15.96 -19.99
N VAL A 81 0.56 -16.91 -19.12
CA VAL A 81 1.59 -16.69 -18.09
C VAL A 81 2.98 -16.92 -18.68
N ARG A 82 3.83 -15.90 -18.63
CA ARG A 82 5.21 -15.98 -19.12
C ARG A 82 6.15 -16.55 -18.08
N ALA A 83 6.03 -16.08 -16.85
CA ALA A 83 6.89 -16.47 -15.75
C ALA A 83 6.17 -16.43 -14.39
N ILE A 84 6.68 -17.22 -13.46
CA ILE A 84 6.31 -17.14 -12.04
C ILE A 84 7.56 -17.09 -11.17
N SER A 85 7.46 -16.45 -10.00
CA SER A 85 8.51 -16.52 -8.98
C SER A 85 7.96 -16.90 -7.60
N ALA A 86 8.79 -17.52 -6.78
CA ALA A 86 8.47 -17.77 -5.38
C ALA A 86 9.72 -17.77 -4.49
N ALA A 87 9.51 -17.63 -3.19
CA ALA A 87 10.60 -17.68 -2.21
C ALA A 87 11.31 -19.05 -2.17
N GLY A 88 10.58 -20.14 -2.47
CA GLY A 88 11.14 -21.50 -2.51
C GLY A 88 10.82 -22.39 -1.31
N SER A 89 9.97 -21.94 -0.37
CA SER A 89 9.56 -22.75 0.79
C SER A 89 8.67 -23.95 0.43
N ASP A 90 7.99 -23.93 -0.71
CA ASP A 90 7.22 -25.05 -1.25
C ASP A 90 7.54 -25.28 -2.75
N PRO A 91 8.65 -25.99 -3.05
CA PRO A 91 9.04 -26.31 -4.42
C PRO A 91 8.02 -27.20 -5.15
N SER A 92 7.25 -27.99 -4.41
CA SER A 92 6.22 -28.87 -4.99
C SER A 92 5.03 -28.05 -5.50
N ALA A 93 4.55 -27.09 -4.72
CA ALA A 93 3.52 -26.16 -5.19
C ALA A 93 3.99 -25.37 -6.41
N LEU A 94 5.21 -24.82 -6.35
CA LEU A 94 5.78 -24.06 -7.48
C LEU A 94 5.85 -24.89 -8.77
N ALA A 95 6.29 -26.15 -8.68
CA ALA A 95 6.32 -27.07 -9.83
C ALA A 95 4.92 -27.33 -10.41
N ARG A 96 3.90 -27.52 -9.55
CA ARG A 96 2.51 -27.71 -10.00
C ARG A 96 2.00 -26.48 -10.75
N GLN A 97 2.21 -25.28 -10.20
CA GLN A 97 1.80 -24.02 -10.84
C GLN A 97 2.49 -23.84 -12.18
N ALA A 98 3.81 -24.07 -12.25
CA ALA A 98 4.59 -23.93 -13.47
C ALA A 98 4.07 -24.81 -14.61
N LEU A 99 3.67 -26.05 -14.29
CA LEU A 99 3.12 -27.00 -15.26
C LEU A 99 1.68 -26.67 -15.66
N ALA A 100 0.83 -26.30 -14.69
CA ALA A 100 -0.56 -25.94 -14.95
C ALA A 100 -0.69 -24.68 -15.82
N LEU A 101 0.16 -23.68 -15.54
CA LEU A 101 0.22 -22.42 -16.28
C LEU A 101 1.12 -22.48 -17.53
N GLN A 102 1.79 -23.61 -17.76
CA GLN A 102 2.71 -23.84 -18.90
C GLN A 102 3.76 -22.74 -19.10
N VAL A 103 4.33 -22.25 -17.99
CA VAL A 103 5.23 -21.09 -18.01
C VAL A 103 6.56 -21.41 -18.68
N GLN A 104 7.21 -20.37 -19.21
CA GLN A 104 8.52 -20.51 -19.84
C GLN A 104 9.66 -20.37 -18.84
N GLN A 105 9.45 -19.61 -17.77
CA GLN A 105 10.47 -19.29 -16.78
C GLN A 105 9.91 -19.42 -15.37
N VAL A 106 10.73 -19.95 -14.46
CA VAL A 106 10.46 -19.99 -13.02
C VAL A 106 11.65 -19.37 -12.31
N ALA A 107 11.42 -18.38 -11.45
CA ALA A 107 12.45 -17.86 -10.56
C ALA A 107 12.21 -18.35 -9.12
N VAL A 108 13.27 -18.81 -8.46
CA VAL A 108 13.22 -19.18 -7.04
C VAL A 108 14.28 -18.41 -6.26
N ALA A 109 13.85 -17.71 -5.21
CA ALA A 109 14.75 -16.84 -4.46
C ALA A 109 15.83 -17.63 -3.70
N ARG A 110 15.46 -18.77 -3.09
CA ARG A 110 16.39 -19.61 -2.35
C ARG A 110 17.12 -20.61 -3.25
N GLU A 111 18.45 -20.61 -3.18
CA GLU A 111 19.29 -21.57 -3.92
C GLU A 111 19.02 -23.02 -3.50
N ASP A 112 18.79 -23.26 -2.21
CA ASP A 112 18.54 -24.61 -1.66
C ASP A 112 17.22 -25.24 -2.14
N ALA A 113 16.33 -24.45 -2.73
CA ALA A 113 15.05 -24.90 -3.28
C ALA A 113 15.16 -25.42 -4.73
N VAL A 114 16.28 -25.16 -5.44
CA VAL A 114 16.46 -25.49 -6.86
C VAL A 114 16.41 -26.99 -7.12
N ASP A 115 17.17 -27.78 -6.37
CA ASP A 115 17.19 -29.24 -6.50
C ASP A 115 15.83 -29.90 -6.21
N PRO A 116 15.15 -29.58 -5.08
CA PRO A 116 13.77 -29.99 -4.85
C PRO A 116 12.81 -29.60 -5.97
N LEU A 117 12.93 -28.38 -6.51
CA LEU A 117 12.08 -27.89 -7.60
C LEU A 117 12.29 -28.71 -8.88
N HIS A 118 13.55 -28.96 -9.26
CA HIS A 118 13.87 -29.82 -10.40
C HIS A 118 13.26 -31.22 -10.25
N ARG A 119 13.40 -31.84 -9.08
CA ARG A 119 12.80 -33.15 -8.81
C ARG A 119 11.28 -33.12 -8.92
N ALA A 120 10.63 -32.09 -8.36
CA ALA A 120 9.19 -31.93 -8.41
C ALA A 120 8.67 -31.72 -9.85
N LEU A 121 9.37 -30.92 -10.66
CA LEU A 121 9.07 -30.72 -12.08
C LEU A 121 9.20 -32.02 -12.88
N ILE A 122 10.26 -32.81 -12.65
CA ILE A 122 10.46 -34.10 -13.32
C ILE A 122 9.36 -35.09 -12.92
N GLY A 123 9.03 -35.19 -11.63
CA GLY A 123 8.07 -36.14 -11.11
C GLY A 123 6.62 -35.84 -11.50
N SER A 124 6.30 -34.57 -11.79
CA SER A 124 4.93 -34.13 -12.08
C SER A 124 4.65 -33.89 -13.57
N ALA A 125 5.70 -33.79 -14.40
CA ALA A 125 5.56 -33.50 -15.83
C ALA A 125 5.06 -34.71 -16.63
N ALA A 126 4.12 -34.48 -17.54
CA ALA A 126 3.78 -35.46 -18.57
C ALA A 126 4.99 -35.74 -19.48
N PRO A 127 5.15 -36.97 -20.02
CA PRO A 127 6.21 -37.27 -20.97
C PRO A 127 6.21 -36.30 -22.15
N GLY A 128 7.36 -35.63 -22.39
CA GLY A 128 7.50 -34.65 -23.47
C GLY A 128 7.03 -33.23 -23.15
N ALA A 129 6.54 -32.95 -21.93
CA ALA A 129 6.21 -31.59 -21.52
C ALA A 129 7.45 -30.68 -21.54
N ARG A 130 7.29 -29.47 -22.09
CA ARG A 130 8.33 -28.43 -22.02
C ARG A 130 8.59 -28.08 -20.57
N ARG A 131 9.87 -28.04 -20.19
CA ARG A 131 10.29 -27.60 -18.85
C ARG A 131 10.59 -26.10 -18.87
N PRO A 132 10.23 -25.37 -17.82
CA PRO A 132 10.62 -23.97 -17.70
C PRO A 132 12.12 -23.85 -17.45
N ASP A 133 12.70 -22.74 -17.90
CA ASP A 133 14.03 -22.32 -17.48
C ASP A 133 13.97 -21.88 -16.02
N ILE A 134 14.89 -22.39 -15.18
CA ILE A 134 14.93 -22.04 -13.77
C ILE A 134 15.98 -20.95 -13.55
N LEU A 135 15.55 -19.83 -12.99
CA LEU A 135 16.38 -18.73 -12.53
C LEU A 135 16.45 -18.78 -11.00
N VAL A 136 17.59 -18.38 -10.46
CA VAL A 136 17.89 -18.56 -9.04
C VAL A 136 18.29 -17.21 -8.42
N GLY A 137 17.94 -17.02 -7.15
CA GLY A 137 18.33 -15.85 -6.40
C GLY A 137 17.46 -14.63 -6.71
N GLU A 138 17.75 -13.54 -6.02
CA GLU A 138 17.06 -12.26 -6.19
C GLU A 138 17.16 -11.74 -7.62
N GLU A 139 18.33 -11.85 -8.25
CA GLU A 139 18.55 -11.47 -9.65
C GLU A 139 17.65 -12.25 -10.61
N GLY A 140 17.40 -13.53 -10.35
CA GLY A 140 16.43 -14.32 -11.11
C GLY A 140 15.01 -13.77 -11.00
N VAL A 141 14.61 -13.31 -9.80
CA VAL A 141 13.29 -12.69 -9.58
C VAL A 141 13.18 -11.35 -10.28
N VAL A 142 14.22 -10.52 -10.25
CA VAL A 142 14.31 -9.24 -10.97
C VAL A 142 14.23 -9.48 -12.49
N GLN A 143 14.93 -10.47 -13.02
CA GLN A 143 14.92 -10.80 -14.43
C GLN A 143 13.53 -11.24 -14.92
N VAL A 144 12.82 -12.09 -14.17
CA VAL A 144 11.45 -12.47 -14.58
C VAL A 144 10.47 -11.32 -14.46
N ALA A 145 10.63 -10.42 -13.49
CA ALA A 145 9.81 -9.21 -13.36
C ALA A 145 10.00 -8.27 -14.56
N GLY A 146 11.23 -8.13 -15.04
CA GLY A 146 11.58 -7.30 -16.21
C GLY A 146 11.45 -8.00 -17.57
N ASN A 147 10.76 -9.14 -17.68
CA ASN A 147 10.73 -9.92 -18.92
C ASN A 147 9.84 -9.33 -20.04
N GLY A 148 9.21 -8.20 -19.79
CA GLY A 148 8.34 -7.48 -20.73
C GLY A 148 6.96 -8.12 -20.91
N ALA A 149 6.41 -8.76 -19.87
CA ALA A 149 4.99 -9.13 -19.84
C ALA A 149 4.10 -7.87 -19.89
N ASP A 150 2.86 -8.00 -20.37
CA ASP A 150 1.91 -6.87 -20.39
C ASP A 150 1.56 -6.44 -18.96
N VAL A 151 1.44 -7.42 -18.05
CA VAL A 151 1.14 -7.21 -16.63
C VAL A 151 2.11 -7.99 -15.75
N VAL A 152 2.63 -7.35 -14.72
CA VAL A 152 3.37 -7.99 -13.64
C VAL A 152 2.57 -7.84 -12.36
N LEU A 153 2.12 -8.96 -11.78
CA LEU A 153 1.50 -8.98 -10.46
C LEU A 153 2.59 -9.14 -9.40
N ASN A 154 2.86 -8.08 -8.64
CA ASN A 154 3.78 -8.15 -7.51
C ASN A 154 3.04 -8.51 -6.21
N GLY A 155 3.04 -9.81 -5.88
CA GLY A 155 2.50 -10.37 -4.64
C GLY A 155 3.57 -10.83 -3.64
N ILE A 156 4.80 -10.33 -3.76
CA ILE A 156 5.88 -10.57 -2.79
C ILE A 156 5.56 -9.82 -1.49
N THR A 157 5.93 -10.37 -0.33
CA THR A 157 5.75 -9.69 0.97
C THR A 157 7.01 -8.91 1.36
N GLY A 158 6.84 -7.72 1.94
CA GLY A 158 7.94 -6.92 2.50
C GLY A 158 8.72 -6.11 1.46
N SER A 159 9.82 -5.49 1.89
CA SER A 159 10.59 -4.53 1.07
C SER A 159 11.41 -5.17 -0.06
N ILE A 160 11.65 -6.48 -0.01
CA ILE A 160 12.38 -7.23 -1.06
C ILE A 160 11.71 -7.18 -2.44
N GLY A 161 10.42 -6.81 -2.51
CA GLY A 161 9.70 -6.58 -3.76
C GLY A 161 10.10 -5.29 -4.49
N LEU A 162 10.93 -4.42 -3.92
CA LEU A 162 11.31 -3.13 -4.52
C LEU A 162 12.06 -3.26 -5.85
N ARG A 163 13.13 -4.07 -5.89
CA ARG A 163 13.92 -4.26 -7.13
C ARG A 163 13.08 -4.88 -8.26
N PRO A 164 12.29 -5.95 -8.00
CA PRO A 164 11.35 -6.48 -9.00
C PRO A 164 10.30 -5.45 -9.46
N THR A 165 9.76 -4.62 -8.56
CA THR A 165 8.85 -3.53 -8.90
C THR A 165 9.49 -2.57 -9.91
N LEU A 166 10.71 -2.10 -9.65
CA LEU A 166 11.43 -1.19 -10.55
C LEU A 166 11.74 -1.83 -11.91
N ALA A 167 12.10 -3.12 -11.94
CA ALA A 167 12.36 -3.85 -13.18
C ALA A 167 11.10 -3.99 -14.05
N ALA A 168 9.94 -4.29 -13.44
CA ALA A 168 8.66 -4.34 -14.14
C ALA A 168 8.28 -2.98 -14.74
N LEU A 169 8.46 -1.90 -13.98
CA LEU A 169 8.19 -0.54 -14.46
C LEU A 169 9.11 -0.15 -15.62
N ALA A 170 10.42 -0.43 -15.48
CA ALA A 170 11.41 -0.15 -16.52
C ALA A 170 11.15 -0.93 -17.83
N ALA A 171 10.58 -2.13 -17.74
CA ALA A 171 10.19 -2.94 -18.90
C ALA A 171 8.91 -2.44 -19.60
N GLY A 172 8.23 -1.43 -19.05
CA GLY A 172 6.99 -0.88 -19.60
C GLY A 172 5.72 -1.68 -19.24
N SER A 173 5.83 -2.69 -18.37
CA SER A 173 4.69 -3.49 -17.92
C SER A 173 3.73 -2.66 -17.07
N THR A 174 2.44 -3.00 -17.12
CA THR A 174 1.50 -2.55 -16.08
C THR A 174 1.84 -3.30 -14.79
N LEU A 175 2.13 -2.57 -13.72
CA LEU A 175 2.42 -3.15 -12.42
C LEU A 175 1.12 -3.28 -11.62
N ALA A 176 0.58 -4.50 -11.55
CA ALA A 176 -0.49 -4.84 -10.62
C ALA A 176 0.15 -5.02 -9.22
N LEU A 177 0.02 -4.01 -8.36
CA LEU A 177 0.78 -3.91 -7.13
C LEU A 177 -0.05 -4.38 -5.93
N ALA A 178 0.27 -5.56 -5.39
CA ALA A 178 -0.26 -6.03 -4.11
C ALA A 178 0.74 -5.82 -2.96
N ASN A 179 2.03 -5.75 -3.27
CA ASN A 179 3.11 -5.47 -2.33
C ASN A 179 3.21 -3.97 -2.01
N LYS A 180 2.38 -3.49 -1.08
CA LYS A 180 2.37 -2.09 -0.64
C LYS A 180 3.74 -1.62 -0.10
N GLU A 181 4.48 -2.51 0.55
CA GLU A 181 5.75 -2.17 1.18
C GLU A 181 6.77 -1.67 0.16
N SER A 182 6.86 -2.26 -1.04
CA SER A 182 7.78 -1.76 -2.08
C SER A 182 7.51 -0.31 -2.48
N LEU A 183 6.24 0.08 -2.58
CA LEU A 183 5.87 1.46 -2.88
C LEU A 183 6.09 2.37 -1.67
N ILE A 184 5.81 1.91 -0.45
CA ILE A 184 5.96 2.73 0.76
C ILE A 184 7.43 3.03 1.04
N VAL A 185 8.30 2.01 1.05
CA VAL A 185 9.73 2.21 1.34
C VAL A 185 10.44 2.92 0.20
N GLY A 186 10.06 2.63 -1.05
CA GLY A 186 10.67 3.18 -2.25
C GLY A 186 9.97 4.42 -2.81
N GLY A 187 9.01 5.04 -2.09
CA GLY A 187 8.03 6.01 -2.61
C GLY A 187 8.51 6.91 -3.74
N PRO A 188 9.45 7.84 -3.51
CA PRO A 188 9.98 8.73 -4.54
C PRO A 188 10.65 7.99 -5.72
N VAL A 189 11.36 6.89 -5.45
CA VAL A 189 12.06 6.08 -6.47
C VAL A 189 11.06 5.37 -7.37
N VAL A 190 10.05 4.71 -6.78
CA VAL A 190 9.04 3.95 -7.50
C VAL A 190 8.14 4.88 -8.31
N THR A 191 7.66 5.97 -7.69
CA THR A 191 6.79 6.95 -8.36
C THR A 191 7.50 7.68 -9.49
N ALA A 192 8.79 8.00 -9.35
CA ALA A 192 9.58 8.61 -10.43
C ALA A 192 9.87 7.64 -11.59
N ALA A 193 9.97 6.33 -11.31
CA ALA A 193 10.19 5.30 -12.32
C ALA A 193 8.93 4.94 -13.11
N ALA A 194 7.74 5.19 -12.56
CA ALA A 194 6.47 4.82 -13.16
C ALA A 194 5.96 5.88 -14.15
N ALA A 195 5.53 5.44 -15.32
CA ALA A 195 4.71 6.28 -16.20
C ALA A 195 3.31 6.50 -15.60
N PRO A 196 2.61 7.61 -15.94
CA PRO A 196 1.24 7.83 -15.48
C PRO A 196 0.33 6.64 -15.81
N GLY A 197 -0.37 6.12 -14.78
CA GLY A 197 -1.29 4.98 -14.93
C GLY A 197 -0.61 3.60 -14.98
N GLN A 198 0.72 3.51 -14.94
CA GLN A 198 1.43 2.23 -15.04
C GLN A 198 1.27 1.35 -13.80
N ILE A 199 1.03 1.94 -12.62
CA ILE A 199 0.76 1.22 -11.37
C ILE A 199 -0.75 1.07 -11.19
N VAL A 200 -1.21 -0.16 -10.99
CA VAL A 200 -2.60 -0.49 -10.68
C VAL A 200 -2.66 -1.14 -9.29
N PRO A 201 -3.40 -0.55 -8.34
CA PRO A 201 -3.49 -1.11 -6.99
C PRO A 201 -4.27 -2.42 -6.95
N VAL A 202 -3.71 -3.40 -6.25
CA VAL A 202 -4.36 -4.68 -5.92
C VAL A 202 -4.75 -4.76 -4.45
N ASP A 203 -4.20 -3.90 -3.59
CA ASP A 203 -4.71 -3.77 -2.22
C ASP A 203 -6.21 -3.38 -2.24
N SER A 204 -7.03 -3.96 -1.36
CA SER A 204 -8.49 -3.91 -1.47
C SER A 204 -9.03 -2.48 -1.42
N GLU A 205 -8.53 -1.69 -0.48
CA GLU A 205 -8.89 -0.30 -0.23
C GLU A 205 -8.52 0.58 -1.43
N HIS A 206 -7.31 0.43 -1.95
CA HIS A 206 -6.81 1.25 -3.06
C HIS A 206 -7.41 0.82 -4.39
N SER A 207 -7.69 -0.47 -4.58
CA SER A 207 -8.48 -0.95 -5.71
C SER A 207 -9.91 -0.39 -5.67
N ALA A 208 -10.52 -0.30 -4.48
CA ALA A 208 -11.82 0.33 -4.28
C ALA A 208 -11.80 1.84 -4.58
N ILE A 209 -10.75 2.55 -4.15
CA ILE A 209 -10.54 3.97 -4.48
C ILE A 209 -10.34 4.14 -5.98
N ALA A 210 -9.48 3.34 -6.61
CA ALA A 210 -9.23 3.39 -8.06
C ALA A 210 -10.52 3.21 -8.86
N GLN A 211 -11.38 2.27 -8.46
CA GLN A 211 -12.71 2.07 -9.07
C GLN A 211 -13.62 3.27 -8.85
N SER A 212 -13.65 3.83 -7.64
CA SER A 212 -14.52 4.95 -7.28
C SER A 212 -14.12 6.25 -7.98
N LEU A 213 -12.81 6.50 -8.14
CA LEU A 213 -12.23 7.65 -8.85
C LEU A 213 -12.66 7.73 -10.32
N ARG A 214 -13.05 6.60 -10.93
CA ARG A 214 -13.58 6.59 -12.31
C ARG A 214 -14.95 7.26 -12.45
N SER A 215 -15.58 7.65 -11.34
CA SER A 215 -16.89 8.33 -11.35
C SER A 215 -16.80 9.86 -11.46
N GLY A 216 -15.59 10.42 -11.54
CA GLY A 216 -15.38 11.87 -11.65
C GLY A 216 -13.96 12.22 -12.11
N ARG A 217 -13.60 13.50 -11.98
CA ARG A 217 -12.28 14.06 -12.33
C ARG A 217 -11.44 14.35 -11.10
N ALA A 218 -10.13 14.49 -11.31
CA ALA A 218 -9.16 14.59 -10.24
C ALA A 218 -9.41 15.83 -9.38
N GLU A 219 -9.72 16.95 -10.03
CA GLU A 219 -10.05 18.24 -9.42
C GLU A 219 -11.40 18.26 -8.69
N GLU A 220 -12.26 17.27 -8.93
CA GLU A 220 -13.57 17.15 -8.28
C GLU A 220 -13.46 16.38 -6.95
N VAL A 221 -12.38 15.62 -6.75
CA VAL A 221 -12.15 14.86 -5.52
C VAL A 221 -11.91 15.83 -4.37
N ARG A 222 -12.66 15.66 -3.28
CA ARG A 222 -12.49 16.40 -2.02
C ARG A 222 -11.62 15.64 -1.02
N ARG A 223 -11.83 14.33 -0.86
CA ARG A 223 -11.02 13.47 0.03
C ARG A 223 -11.20 12.00 -0.30
N LEU A 224 -10.23 11.19 0.14
CA LEU A 224 -10.34 9.75 0.20
C LEU A 224 -10.85 9.34 1.58
N VAL A 225 -11.62 8.27 1.64
CA VAL A 225 -12.03 7.65 2.91
C VAL A 225 -11.63 6.19 2.88
N LEU A 226 -10.55 5.86 3.60
CA LEU A 226 -10.03 4.50 3.75
C LEU A 226 -10.77 3.80 4.89
N THR A 227 -11.41 2.69 4.58
CA THR A 227 -12.07 1.86 5.61
C THR A 227 -11.07 0.91 6.23
N ALA A 228 -11.15 0.67 7.54
CA ALA A 228 -10.37 -0.33 8.28
C ALA A 228 -11.29 -1.34 8.97
N SER A 229 -10.87 -2.59 9.13
CA SER A 229 -11.62 -3.56 9.96
C SER A 229 -11.68 -3.15 11.44
N GLY A 230 -10.68 -2.39 11.89
CA GLY A 230 -10.42 -2.09 13.31
C GLY A 230 -9.65 -3.21 14.04
N GLY A 231 -9.36 -4.32 13.37
CA GLY A 231 -8.66 -5.47 13.95
C GLY A 231 -9.45 -6.20 15.05
N PRO A 232 -8.88 -7.26 15.64
CA PRO A 232 -9.51 -8.05 16.70
C PRO A 232 -9.72 -7.31 18.02
N PHE A 233 -9.09 -6.13 18.18
CA PHE A 233 -9.07 -5.39 19.44
C PHE A 233 -9.86 -4.07 19.39
N ARG A 234 -10.62 -3.84 18.32
CA ARG A 234 -11.54 -2.71 18.21
C ARG A 234 -12.41 -2.57 19.46
N GLY A 235 -12.44 -1.36 20.02
CA GLY A 235 -13.26 -1.02 21.19
C GLY A 235 -12.69 -1.48 22.54
N ARG A 236 -11.50 -2.10 22.57
CA ARG A 236 -10.79 -2.37 23.83
C ARG A 236 -10.04 -1.13 24.31
N PRO A 237 -10.01 -0.87 25.63
CA PRO A 237 -9.14 0.17 26.18
C PRO A 237 -7.66 -0.22 26.03
N ARG A 238 -6.77 0.76 25.97
CA ARG A 238 -5.33 0.55 25.76
C ARG A 238 -4.69 -0.35 26.83
N GLU A 239 -5.15 -0.28 28.07
CA GLU A 239 -4.65 -1.11 29.18
C GLU A 239 -4.86 -2.61 28.96
N ASP A 240 -5.97 -3.01 28.32
CA ASP A 240 -6.25 -4.42 28.00
C ASP A 240 -5.32 -4.97 26.93
N LEU A 241 -4.69 -4.10 26.13
CA LEU A 241 -3.78 -4.49 25.06
C LEU A 241 -2.41 -4.94 25.59
N ALA A 242 -2.05 -4.59 26.83
CA ALA A 242 -0.78 -5.00 27.43
C ALA A 242 -0.65 -6.52 27.61
N ALA A 243 -1.78 -7.22 27.78
CA ALA A 243 -1.82 -8.67 27.96
C ALA A 243 -2.10 -9.46 26.67
N VAL A 244 -2.14 -8.78 25.52
CA VAL A 244 -2.42 -9.42 24.22
C VAL A 244 -1.30 -10.38 23.84
N THR A 245 -1.68 -11.59 23.43
CA THR A 245 -0.73 -12.63 22.98
C THR A 245 -0.67 -12.73 21.45
N PRO A 246 0.41 -13.30 20.89
CA PRO A 246 0.53 -13.56 19.45
C PRO A 246 -0.67 -14.33 18.87
N GLY A 247 -1.11 -15.38 19.58
CA GLY A 247 -2.26 -16.18 19.16
C GLY A 247 -3.59 -15.41 19.18
N GLN A 248 -3.73 -14.35 19.97
CA GLN A 248 -4.90 -13.46 19.93
C GLN A 248 -4.80 -12.48 18.77
N ALA A 249 -3.62 -11.91 18.52
CA ALA A 249 -3.39 -10.98 17.40
C ALA A 249 -3.66 -11.64 16.04
N LEU A 250 -3.43 -12.95 15.91
CA LEU A 250 -3.67 -13.71 14.67
C LEU A 250 -5.15 -14.03 14.37
N LYS A 251 -6.09 -13.64 15.23
CA LYS A 251 -7.53 -13.91 15.05
C LYS A 251 -8.23 -12.76 14.31
N HIS A 252 -7.86 -12.51 13.05
CA HIS A 252 -8.54 -11.48 12.25
C HIS A 252 -10.03 -11.83 12.06
N PRO A 253 -10.96 -10.86 12.19
CA PRO A 253 -12.40 -11.14 12.13
C PRO A 253 -12.89 -11.61 10.75
N ASN A 254 -12.31 -11.10 9.66
CA ASN A 254 -12.89 -11.24 8.32
C ASN A 254 -12.00 -11.95 7.29
N PHE A 255 -10.69 -12.07 7.54
CA PHE A 255 -9.72 -12.48 6.52
C PHE A 255 -8.75 -13.51 7.08
N ALA A 256 -8.38 -14.49 6.25
CA ALA A 256 -7.24 -15.37 6.53
C ALA A 256 -6.01 -14.81 5.81
N MET A 257 -5.05 -14.27 6.55
CA MET A 257 -3.87 -13.59 6.01
C MET A 257 -2.59 -14.12 6.65
N GLY A 258 -1.44 -13.72 6.11
CA GLY A 258 -0.13 -14.02 6.70
C GLY A 258 0.07 -13.38 8.07
N ARG A 259 1.03 -13.90 8.83
CA ARG A 259 1.37 -13.48 10.20
C ARG A 259 1.60 -11.96 10.34
N VAL A 260 2.43 -11.39 9.46
CA VAL A 260 2.81 -9.97 9.50
C VAL A 260 1.60 -9.07 9.25
N VAL A 261 0.90 -9.26 8.14
CA VAL A 261 -0.29 -8.47 7.78
C VAL A 261 -1.37 -8.58 8.86
N THR A 262 -1.61 -9.78 9.40
CA THR A 262 -2.61 -9.99 10.45
C THR A 262 -2.26 -9.22 11.73
N THR A 263 -0.99 -9.22 12.12
CA THR A 263 -0.51 -8.47 13.30
C THR A 263 -0.57 -6.97 13.06
N ASN A 264 -0.18 -6.52 11.86
CA ASN A 264 -0.28 -5.12 11.45
C ASN A 264 -1.74 -4.62 11.42
N SER A 265 -2.71 -5.49 11.08
CA SER A 265 -4.13 -5.16 11.18
C SER A 265 -4.60 -5.06 12.63
N ALA A 266 -4.01 -5.83 13.55
CA ALA A 266 -4.32 -5.73 14.97
C ALA A 266 -3.75 -4.46 15.63
N THR A 267 -2.57 -4.00 15.20
CA THR A 267 -1.94 -2.75 15.68
C THR A 267 -2.37 -1.51 14.90
N LEU A 268 -3.13 -1.69 13.81
CA LEU A 268 -3.46 -0.68 12.79
C LEU A 268 -2.25 -0.07 12.05
N VAL A 269 -1.06 -0.68 12.18
CA VAL A 269 0.08 -0.37 11.31
C VAL A 269 -0.26 -0.64 9.85
N ASN A 270 -1.04 -1.70 9.55
CA ASN A 270 -1.47 -2.00 8.18
C ASN A 270 -2.23 -0.80 7.59
N LYS A 271 -3.17 -0.23 8.36
CA LYS A 271 -3.92 0.96 7.91
C LYS A 271 -3.03 2.21 7.80
N GLY A 272 -2.02 2.34 8.65
CA GLY A 272 -1.01 3.40 8.56
C GLY A 272 -0.21 3.34 7.25
N LEU A 273 0.29 2.14 6.90
CA LEU A 273 0.96 1.87 5.64
C LEU A 273 0.08 2.23 4.44
N GLU A 274 -1.20 1.83 4.48
CA GLU A 274 -2.16 2.08 3.42
C GLU A 274 -2.51 3.57 3.25
N VAL A 275 -2.42 4.38 4.31
CA VAL A 275 -2.56 5.85 4.21
C VAL A 275 -1.39 6.45 3.42
N ILE A 276 -0.16 5.98 3.64
CA ILE A 276 1.01 6.39 2.85
C ILE A 276 0.87 5.94 1.39
N GLU A 277 0.46 4.69 1.18
CA GLU A 277 0.21 4.15 -0.15
C GLU A 277 -0.87 4.94 -0.92
N ALA A 278 -1.97 5.32 -0.27
CA ALA A 278 -3.02 6.12 -0.91
C ALA A 278 -2.52 7.52 -1.32
N HIS A 279 -1.66 8.13 -0.50
CA HIS A 279 -0.99 9.38 -0.86
C HIS A 279 -0.11 9.20 -2.10
N LEU A 280 0.72 8.16 -2.12
CA LEU A 280 1.66 7.88 -3.22
C LEU A 280 0.96 7.51 -4.53
N LEU A 281 -0.12 6.72 -4.47
CA LEU A 281 -0.85 6.26 -5.66
C LEU A 281 -1.72 7.36 -6.29
N PHE A 282 -2.38 8.17 -5.47
CA PHE A 282 -3.44 9.08 -5.95
C PHE A 282 -3.06 10.56 -5.84
N GLY A 283 -1.91 10.89 -5.27
CA GLY A 283 -1.46 12.28 -5.10
C GLY A 283 -2.38 13.11 -4.21
N ILE A 284 -3.14 12.47 -3.31
CA ILE A 284 -4.02 13.15 -2.36
C ILE A 284 -3.21 13.50 -1.11
N PRO A 285 -3.20 14.77 -0.65
CA PRO A 285 -2.51 15.17 0.58
C PRO A 285 -3.03 14.40 1.80
N PHE A 286 -2.16 14.09 2.78
CA PHE A 286 -2.51 13.31 3.96
C PHE A 286 -3.72 13.86 4.73
N GLU A 287 -3.85 15.17 4.84
CA GLU A 287 -4.98 15.84 5.49
C GLU A 287 -6.33 15.65 4.78
N ARG A 288 -6.31 15.11 3.55
CA ARG A 288 -7.48 14.75 2.73
C ARG A 288 -7.65 13.24 2.58
N ILE A 289 -7.03 12.46 3.45
CA ILE A 289 -7.20 11.00 3.54
C ILE A 289 -7.77 10.70 4.91
N ASP A 290 -9.06 10.42 5.00
CA ASP A 290 -9.72 10.04 6.26
C ASP A 290 -9.65 8.52 6.45
N VAL A 291 -9.55 8.07 7.70
CA VAL A 291 -9.63 6.66 8.07
C VAL A 291 -10.86 6.44 8.92
N VAL A 292 -11.70 5.47 8.53
CA VAL A 292 -12.91 5.09 9.27
C VAL A 292 -12.90 3.59 9.56
N VAL A 293 -13.36 3.19 10.73
CA VAL A 293 -13.49 1.78 11.08
C VAL A 293 -14.84 1.27 10.57
N HIS A 294 -14.80 0.33 9.62
CA HIS A 294 -15.94 -0.38 9.06
C HIS A 294 -15.78 -1.89 9.31
N PRO A 295 -16.33 -2.42 10.43
CA PRO A 295 -16.04 -3.78 10.89
C PRO A 295 -16.51 -4.87 9.92
N GLN A 296 -17.59 -4.61 9.17
CA GLN A 296 -18.16 -5.58 8.23
C GLN A 296 -17.31 -5.74 6.97
N GLN A 297 -16.48 -4.74 6.63
CA GLN A 297 -15.64 -4.70 5.43
C GLN A 297 -16.39 -5.05 4.13
N GLN A 298 -17.65 -4.63 4.05
CA GLN A 298 -18.45 -4.76 2.83
C GLN A 298 -18.19 -3.58 1.87
N ILE A 299 -17.96 -2.39 2.44
CA ILE A 299 -17.42 -1.24 1.71
C ILE A 299 -15.91 -1.22 1.90
N HIS A 300 -15.17 -1.33 0.81
CA HIS A 300 -13.70 -1.48 0.84
C HIS A 300 -12.97 -0.15 0.88
N SER A 301 -13.55 0.93 0.35
CA SER A 301 -13.15 2.34 0.55
C SER A 301 -14.08 3.25 -0.26
N MET A 302 -13.93 4.57 -0.07
CA MET A 302 -14.79 5.57 -0.69
C MET A 302 -14.01 6.80 -1.17
N VAL A 303 -14.62 7.55 -2.08
CA VAL A 303 -14.15 8.85 -2.57
C VAL A 303 -15.27 9.87 -2.37
N GLU A 304 -14.98 10.94 -1.64
CA GLU A 304 -15.89 12.09 -1.48
C GLU A 304 -15.51 13.18 -2.50
N PHE A 305 -16.51 13.73 -3.18
CA PHE A 305 -16.38 14.78 -4.19
C PHE A 305 -16.80 16.15 -3.64
N HIS A 306 -16.38 17.22 -4.33
CA HIS A 306 -16.63 18.59 -3.88
C HIS A 306 -18.09 19.01 -3.87
N ASP A 307 -18.94 18.35 -4.65
CA ASP A 307 -20.40 18.52 -4.69
C ASP A 307 -21.13 17.90 -3.48
N GLY A 308 -20.41 17.14 -2.64
CA GLY A 308 -20.96 16.44 -1.48
C GLY A 308 -21.35 14.97 -1.75
N SER A 309 -21.15 14.48 -2.97
CA SER A 309 -21.38 13.08 -3.33
C SER A 309 -20.24 12.20 -2.79
N THR A 310 -20.58 10.98 -2.36
CA THR A 310 -19.60 9.94 -2.01
C THR A 310 -19.85 8.70 -2.83
N ILE A 311 -18.81 8.22 -3.51
CA ILE A 311 -18.85 6.95 -4.24
C ILE A 311 -18.09 5.91 -3.43
N ALA A 312 -18.74 4.77 -3.21
CA ALA A 312 -18.22 3.63 -2.47
C ALA A 312 -18.11 2.41 -3.38
N GLN A 313 -17.01 1.68 -3.29
CA GLN A 313 -16.94 0.33 -3.87
C GLN A 313 -17.28 -0.69 -2.78
N ALA A 314 -18.22 -1.58 -3.09
CA ALA A 314 -18.72 -2.59 -2.17
C ALA A 314 -18.68 -3.99 -2.79
N GLY A 315 -18.44 -4.99 -1.95
CA GLY A 315 -18.34 -6.40 -2.32
C GLY A 315 -17.93 -7.25 -1.12
N PRO A 316 -18.13 -8.58 -1.15
CA PRO A 316 -17.65 -9.44 -0.08
C PRO A 316 -16.15 -9.22 0.21
N PRO A 317 -15.68 -9.39 1.45
CA PRO A 317 -14.28 -9.18 1.82
C PRO A 317 -13.37 -10.30 1.28
N ARG A 318 -13.09 -10.25 -0.02
CA ARG A 318 -12.26 -11.22 -0.75
C ARG A 318 -11.34 -10.50 -1.74
N MET A 319 -10.16 -11.07 -1.97
CA MET A 319 -9.15 -10.47 -2.85
C MET A 319 -9.32 -10.81 -4.34
N LEU A 320 -10.28 -11.67 -4.70
CA LEU A 320 -10.48 -12.09 -6.09
C LEU A 320 -10.77 -10.91 -7.02
N VAL A 321 -11.68 -10.01 -6.62
CA VAL A 321 -12.03 -8.81 -7.42
C VAL A 321 -10.83 -7.87 -7.61
N PRO A 322 -10.12 -7.41 -6.56
CA PRO A 322 -9.01 -6.49 -6.77
C PRO A 322 -7.82 -7.13 -7.51
N ILE A 323 -7.56 -8.43 -7.32
CA ILE A 323 -6.55 -9.17 -8.11
C ILE A 323 -6.95 -9.22 -9.59
N ALA A 324 -8.18 -9.64 -9.90
CA ALA A 324 -8.67 -9.70 -11.27
C ALA A 324 -8.65 -8.34 -11.95
N LEU A 325 -9.01 -7.28 -11.22
CA LEU A 325 -8.95 -5.92 -11.72
C LEU A 325 -7.50 -5.48 -11.97
N GLY A 326 -6.55 -5.82 -11.09
CA GLY A 326 -5.12 -5.58 -11.32
C GLY A 326 -4.61 -6.27 -12.59
N LEU A 327 -4.98 -7.53 -12.80
CA LEU A 327 -4.58 -8.32 -13.98
C LEU A 327 -5.20 -7.81 -15.29
N PHE A 328 -6.41 -7.24 -15.23
CA PHE A 328 -7.20 -6.93 -16.41
C PHE A 328 -7.61 -5.45 -16.54
N TRP A 329 -6.99 -4.57 -15.75
CA TRP A 329 -7.29 -3.13 -15.73
C TRP A 329 -7.19 -2.49 -17.12
N PRO A 330 -8.16 -1.63 -17.50
CA PRO A 330 -9.29 -1.10 -16.70
C PRO A 330 -10.57 -1.94 -16.74
N ASP A 331 -10.55 -3.04 -17.49
CA ASP A 331 -11.72 -3.84 -17.82
C ASP A 331 -12.02 -4.86 -16.74
N ARG A 332 -13.27 -5.32 -16.71
CA ARG A 332 -13.72 -6.35 -15.77
C ARG A 332 -13.79 -7.70 -16.47
N LEU A 333 -13.31 -8.72 -15.79
CA LEU A 333 -13.64 -10.11 -16.10
C LEU A 333 -15.07 -10.40 -15.62
N ALA A 334 -15.74 -11.35 -16.27
CA ALA A 334 -17.04 -11.85 -15.83
C ALA A 334 -16.88 -12.87 -14.71
N ASP A 335 -17.86 -12.94 -13.80
CA ASP A 335 -18.03 -14.01 -12.81
C ASP A 335 -16.77 -14.35 -11.98
N VAL A 336 -15.93 -13.34 -11.70
CA VAL A 336 -14.71 -13.48 -10.89
C VAL A 336 -15.03 -13.90 -9.46
N ASP A 337 -16.12 -13.37 -8.92
CA ASP A 337 -16.49 -13.54 -7.52
C ASP A 337 -17.99 -13.49 -7.32
N GLU A 338 -18.49 -14.02 -6.20
CA GLU A 338 -19.93 -13.99 -5.91
C GLU A 338 -20.38 -12.56 -5.55
N PRO A 339 -21.50 -12.09 -6.12
CA PRO A 339 -22.03 -10.76 -5.84
C PRO A 339 -22.63 -10.64 -4.43
N CYS A 340 -22.81 -9.40 -3.95
CA CYS A 340 -23.58 -9.15 -2.73
C CYS A 340 -25.01 -9.72 -2.84
N ASP A 341 -25.48 -10.41 -1.80
CA ASP A 341 -26.87 -10.83 -1.69
C ASP A 341 -27.74 -9.68 -1.17
N TRP A 342 -28.46 -9.03 -2.07
CA TRP A 342 -29.40 -7.94 -1.72
C TRP A 342 -30.75 -8.45 -1.19
N GLY A 343 -31.01 -9.76 -1.19
CA GLY A 343 -32.19 -10.35 -0.58
C GLY A 343 -32.10 -10.45 0.95
N THR A 344 -30.87 -10.45 1.50
CA THR A 344 -30.61 -10.52 2.93
C THR A 344 -30.38 -9.11 3.50
N PRO A 345 -31.13 -8.69 4.54
CA PRO A 345 -30.86 -7.42 5.21
C PRO A 345 -29.45 -7.37 5.81
N MET A 346 -28.76 -6.24 5.63
CA MET A 346 -27.40 -6.01 6.15
C MET A 346 -27.32 -4.67 6.89
N THR A 347 -26.49 -4.62 7.92
CA THR A 347 -26.14 -3.38 8.63
C THR A 347 -24.68 -3.04 8.36
N TRP A 348 -24.41 -1.81 7.94
CA TRP A 348 -23.05 -1.28 7.79
C TRP A 348 -22.82 -0.20 8.82
N GLU A 349 -21.79 -0.39 9.64
CA GLU A 349 -21.41 0.54 10.71
C GLU A 349 -20.10 1.23 10.35
N PHE A 350 -20.00 2.51 10.70
CA PHE A 350 -18.80 3.32 10.54
C PHE A 350 -18.50 4.02 11.86
N HIS A 351 -17.27 3.89 12.32
CA HIS A 351 -16.80 4.50 13.56
C HIS A 351 -15.54 5.33 13.28
N PRO A 352 -15.31 6.42 14.03
CA PRO A 352 -14.02 7.09 14.01
C PRO A 352 -12.91 6.13 14.44
N LEU A 353 -11.71 6.36 13.93
CA LEU A 353 -10.50 5.70 14.43
C LEU A 353 -10.19 6.22 15.85
N ASP A 354 -9.76 5.32 16.73
CA ASP A 354 -9.29 5.68 18.07
C ASP A 354 -7.76 5.79 18.06
N ASP A 355 -7.27 7.01 17.83
CA ASP A 355 -5.83 7.31 17.72
C ASP A 355 -5.10 7.22 19.07
N ASP A 356 -5.81 7.37 20.19
CA ASP A 356 -5.21 7.27 21.53
C ASP A 356 -4.89 5.81 21.87
N VAL A 357 -5.78 4.88 21.49
CA VAL A 357 -5.55 3.44 21.65
C VAL A 357 -4.60 2.91 20.57
N PHE A 358 -4.76 3.33 19.31
CA PHE A 358 -4.01 2.83 18.15
C PHE A 358 -3.24 3.95 17.41
N PRO A 359 -2.09 4.39 17.94
CA PRO A 359 -1.35 5.55 17.42
C PRO A 359 -0.62 5.29 16.08
N ALA A 360 -0.67 4.07 15.56
CA ALA A 360 0.10 3.65 14.40
C ALA A 360 -0.22 4.47 13.13
N VAL A 361 -1.48 4.87 12.95
CA VAL A 361 -1.92 5.67 11.78
C VAL A 361 -1.40 7.10 11.87
N GLN A 362 -1.43 7.71 13.04
CA GLN A 362 -0.86 9.06 13.24
C GLN A 362 0.65 9.06 13.03
N LEU A 363 1.35 8.03 13.52
CA LEU A 363 2.77 7.85 13.27
C LEU A 363 3.06 7.68 11.77
N ALA A 364 2.23 6.91 11.05
CA ALA A 364 2.35 6.75 9.60
C ALA A 364 2.15 8.07 8.83
N ARG A 365 1.17 8.90 9.23
CA ARG A 365 0.98 10.25 8.65
C ARG A 365 2.21 11.13 8.86
N ARG A 366 2.81 11.07 10.05
CA ARG A 366 4.03 11.83 10.38
C ARG A 366 5.19 11.43 9.47
N VAL A 367 5.51 10.14 9.37
CA VAL A 367 6.63 9.66 8.53
C VAL A 367 6.35 9.84 7.04
N GLY A 368 5.10 9.67 6.61
CA GLY A 368 4.67 9.93 5.24
C GLY A 368 4.83 11.41 4.86
N THR A 369 4.47 12.32 5.76
CA THR A 369 4.65 13.78 5.56
C THR A 369 6.12 14.17 5.53
N ALA A 370 6.95 13.56 6.38
CA ALA A 370 8.39 13.78 6.39
C ALA A 370 9.06 13.29 5.09
N GLY A 371 8.53 12.22 4.48
CA GLY A 371 9.03 11.68 3.22
C GLY A 371 10.47 11.16 3.32
N GLY A 372 11.18 11.13 2.19
CA GLY A 372 12.55 10.59 2.13
C GLY A 372 12.60 9.14 2.61
N THR A 373 13.50 8.85 3.56
CA THR A 373 13.71 7.52 4.14
C THR A 373 12.81 7.19 5.34
N HIS A 374 12.00 8.13 5.84
CA HIS A 374 11.20 7.91 7.04
C HIS A 374 10.18 6.76 6.91
N PRO A 375 9.46 6.58 5.78
CA PRO A 375 8.59 5.41 5.60
C PRO A 375 9.34 4.08 5.60
N ALA A 376 10.56 4.04 5.05
CA ALA A 376 11.41 2.85 5.07
C ALA A 376 11.81 2.47 6.51
N VAL A 377 12.21 3.46 7.31
CA VAL A 377 12.52 3.29 8.74
C VAL A 377 11.30 2.75 9.51
N TYR A 378 10.12 3.35 9.29
CA TYR A 378 8.88 2.91 9.92
C TYR A 378 8.53 1.46 9.60
N ASN A 379 8.59 1.07 8.32
CA ASN A 379 8.30 -0.29 7.87
C ASN A 379 9.30 -1.30 8.46
N ALA A 380 10.60 -1.01 8.34
CA ALA A 380 11.67 -1.90 8.76
C ALA A 380 11.66 -2.15 10.28
N ALA A 381 11.47 -1.09 11.07
CA ALA A 381 11.33 -1.22 12.52
C ALA A 381 10.09 -2.06 12.89
N ASN A 382 8.97 -1.88 12.17
CA ASN A 382 7.75 -2.64 12.41
C ASN A 382 7.96 -4.14 12.13
N GLU A 383 8.59 -4.51 11.01
CA GLU A 383 8.84 -5.92 10.69
C GLU A 383 9.64 -6.62 11.81
N ILE A 384 10.69 -5.98 12.32
CA ILE A 384 11.48 -6.51 13.46
C ILE A 384 10.63 -6.64 14.72
N CYS A 385 9.82 -5.63 15.04
CA CYS A 385 8.98 -5.65 16.25
C CYS A 385 7.88 -6.70 16.17
N VAL A 386 7.29 -6.93 15.00
CA VAL A 386 6.32 -8.00 14.78
C VAL A 386 6.98 -9.36 15.02
N ASP A 387 8.18 -9.59 14.48
CA ASP A 387 8.91 -10.84 14.72
C ASP A 387 9.20 -11.04 16.21
N ALA A 388 9.75 -10.03 16.87
CA ALA A 388 10.04 -10.07 18.30
C ALA A 388 8.80 -10.33 19.16
N PHE A 389 7.63 -9.79 18.79
CA PHE A 389 6.36 -10.06 19.49
C PHE A 389 5.93 -11.52 19.34
N HIS A 390 6.03 -12.09 18.13
CA HIS A 390 5.68 -13.50 17.89
C HIS A 390 6.66 -14.47 18.56
N ASP A 391 7.91 -14.07 18.72
CA ASP A 391 8.93 -14.82 19.45
C ASP A 391 8.82 -14.66 20.98
N GLY A 392 7.90 -13.81 21.47
CA GLY A 392 7.67 -13.55 22.88
C GLY A 392 8.72 -12.67 23.55
N ALA A 393 9.56 -11.98 22.76
CA ALA A 393 10.61 -11.09 23.26
C ALA A 393 10.06 -9.72 23.72
N ILE A 394 8.97 -9.25 23.11
CA ILE A 394 8.29 -7.99 23.48
C ILE A 394 6.77 -8.19 23.59
N GLY A 395 6.08 -7.29 24.29
CA GLY A 395 4.62 -7.24 24.37
C GLY A 395 3.97 -6.56 23.15
N PHE A 396 2.65 -6.68 23.04
CA PHE A 396 1.90 -6.13 21.91
C PHE A 396 2.01 -4.59 21.79
N LEU A 397 1.95 -3.87 22.93
CA LEU A 397 2.10 -2.41 22.95
C LEU A 397 3.51 -1.95 22.61
N ASP A 398 4.53 -2.78 22.90
CA ASP A 398 5.93 -2.45 22.62
C ASP A 398 6.24 -2.33 21.13
N ILE A 399 5.39 -2.92 20.26
CA ILE A 399 5.55 -2.86 18.80
C ILE A 399 5.54 -1.40 18.34
N VAL A 400 4.40 -0.70 18.52
CA VAL A 400 4.23 0.66 18.00
C VAL A 400 5.08 1.65 18.81
N ASP A 401 5.24 1.42 20.12
CA ASP A 401 6.06 2.27 20.98
C ASP A 401 7.55 2.20 20.57
N THR A 402 8.05 1.03 20.17
CA THR A 402 9.43 0.88 19.65
C THR A 402 9.58 1.51 18.27
N VAL A 403 8.63 1.29 17.35
CA VAL A 403 8.64 1.93 16.03
C VAL A 403 8.70 3.45 16.16
N ALA A 404 7.90 4.04 17.07
CA ALA A 404 7.93 5.47 17.35
C ALA A 404 9.30 5.96 17.83
N ARG A 405 9.99 5.20 18.70
CA ARG A 405 11.34 5.54 19.17
C ARG A 405 12.39 5.44 18.06
N VAL A 406 12.32 4.43 17.20
CA VAL A 406 13.25 4.28 16.06
C VAL A 406 13.07 5.44 15.07
N VAL A 407 11.82 5.81 14.76
CA VAL A 407 11.51 6.98 13.93
C VAL A 407 12.07 8.26 14.56
N ALA A 408 11.85 8.47 15.86
CA ALA A 408 12.38 9.66 16.57
C ALA A 408 13.91 9.73 16.55
N ALA A 409 14.59 8.58 16.67
CA ALA A 409 16.06 8.52 16.53
C ALA A 409 16.53 8.90 15.12
N HIS A 410 15.79 8.48 14.08
CA HIS A 410 16.09 8.86 12.71
C HIS A 410 15.93 10.37 12.48
N GLU A 411 14.84 10.95 12.98
CA GLU A 411 14.59 12.39 12.93
C GLU A 411 15.65 13.21 13.69
N ALA A 412 16.28 12.62 14.71
CA ALA A 412 17.39 13.20 15.45
C ALA A 412 18.75 13.07 14.73
N GLY A 413 18.78 12.45 13.54
CA GLY A 413 20.00 12.29 12.73
C GLY A 413 20.89 11.11 13.14
N GLU A 414 20.37 10.12 13.89
CA GLU A 414 21.14 8.92 14.25
C GLU A 414 21.26 7.90 13.11
N GLY A 415 20.51 8.09 12.01
CA GLY A 415 20.49 7.21 10.85
C GLY A 415 21.43 7.64 9.71
N PRO A 416 21.50 6.84 8.64
CA PRO A 416 22.28 7.21 7.46
C PRO A 416 21.77 8.54 6.90
N ALA A 417 22.71 9.46 6.63
CA ALA A 417 22.40 10.71 5.98
C ALA A 417 21.98 10.42 4.53
N VAL A 418 20.74 10.74 4.18
CA VAL A 418 20.34 10.85 2.78
C VAL A 418 21.17 11.98 2.18
N GLY A 419 21.75 11.77 0.99
CA GLY A 419 22.65 12.71 0.32
C GLY A 419 22.34 14.18 0.65
N ALA A 420 23.29 14.88 1.25
CA ALA A 420 23.11 16.21 1.84
C ALA A 420 22.34 17.16 0.90
N GLY A 421 21.06 17.39 1.18
CA GLY A 421 20.23 18.28 0.36
C GLY A 421 18.71 18.08 0.45
N ALA A 422 18.22 17.02 1.08
CA ALA A 422 16.82 16.98 1.53
C ALA A 422 16.65 18.04 2.64
N GLY A 423 16.09 19.18 2.27
CA GLY A 423 15.97 20.34 3.15
C GLY A 423 15.31 20.02 4.48
N ASP A 424 16.13 19.99 5.53
CA ASP A 424 15.75 20.26 6.90
C ASP A 424 15.01 21.62 6.92
N HIS A 425 13.68 21.58 7.00
CA HIS A 425 12.88 22.76 7.28
C HIS A 425 12.82 23.00 8.80
N SER A 426 13.99 23.10 9.44
CA SER A 426 14.13 23.69 10.77
C SER A 426 15.12 24.86 10.74
N ALA A 427 14.53 26.05 10.86
CA ALA A 427 15.10 27.36 11.18
C ALA A 427 16.63 27.47 11.40
N ARG A 428 17.35 28.00 10.41
CA ARG A 428 18.49 28.92 10.64
C ARG A 428 18.52 30.04 9.61
N SER A 429 18.17 31.24 10.08
CA SER A 429 18.40 32.51 9.41
C SER A 429 19.90 32.84 9.38
N ALA A 430 20.50 32.83 8.19
CA ALA A 430 21.72 33.59 7.90
C ALA A 430 21.78 33.90 6.40
N SER A 431 21.80 35.20 6.10
CA SER A 431 21.91 35.82 4.79
C SER A 431 23.28 35.60 4.13
N VAL A 432 23.32 35.10 2.90
CA VAL A 432 24.38 35.37 1.90
C VAL A 432 23.79 35.36 0.48
N GLU A 433 24.26 36.29 -0.34
CA GLU A 433 23.79 36.67 -1.67
C GLU A 433 24.13 35.68 -2.80
N SER A 434 23.22 35.68 -3.78
CA SER A 434 23.31 35.32 -5.21
C SER A 434 24.48 34.47 -5.74
N GLY A 435 24.12 33.28 -6.22
CA GLY A 435 24.82 32.55 -7.28
C GLY A 435 23.85 31.54 -7.90
N ALA A 436 23.51 31.71 -9.17
CA ALA A 436 22.64 30.80 -9.91
C ALA A 436 23.31 29.42 -10.07
N GLN A 437 22.82 28.41 -9.34
CA GLN A 437 23.07 26.99 -9.58
C GLN A 437 21.73 26.26 -9.50
N GLY A 438 21.50 25.35 -10.44
CA GLY A 438 20.27 24.60 -10.58
C GLY A 438 19.90 23.88 -9.29
N ASN A 439 18.63 23.97 -8.91
CA ASN A 439 18.07 23.31 -7.75
C ASN A 439 17.77 21.84 -8.09
N ASP A 440 18.82 21.03 -8.23
CA ASP A 440 18.70 19.57 -8.19
C ASP A 440 18.75 19.16 -6.71
N SER A 441 17.58 19.07 -6.08
CA SER A 441 17.48 18.33 -4.82
C SER A 441 17.98 16.90 -5.06
N PRO A 442 18.86 16.35 -4.21
CA PRO A 442 19.39 15.01 -4.43
C PRO A 442 18.23 14.00 -4.48
N VAL A 443 18.13 13.30 -5.60
CA VAL A 443 17.12 12.26 -5.82
C VAL A 443 17.45 11.10 -4.89
N LEU A 444 16.51 10.74 -4.02
CA LEU A 444 16.60 9.55 -3.16
C LEU A 444 16.92 8.33 -4.04
N SER A 445 17.98 7.59 -3.72
CA SER A 445 18.36 6.37 -4.44
C SER A 445 17.80 5.11 -3.79
N VAL A 446 17.81 3.98 -4.52
CA VAL A 446 17.48 2.67 -3.94
C VAL A 446 18.43 2.33 -2.80
N ASP A 447 19.71 2.66 -2.93
CA ASP A 447 20.72 2.34 -1.92
C ASP A 447 20.50 3.16 -0.64
N ASP A 448 20.05 4.41 -0.74
CA ASP A 448 19.66 5.22 0.44
C ASP A 448 18.48 4.58 1.19
N VAL A 449 17.48 4.09 0.45
CA VAL A 449 16.30 3.40 1.03
C VAL A 449 16.73 2.12 1.73
N LEU A 450 17.57 1.30 1.09
CA LEU A 450 18.05 0.04 1.66
C LEU A 450 18.96 0.26 2.87
N ALA A 451 19.82 1.28 2.85
CA ALA A 451 20.65 1.64 3.99
C ALA A 451 19.81 2.09 5.19
N ALA A 452 18.76 2.88 4.96
CA ALA A 452 17.84 3.30 6.01
C ALA A 452 17.00 2.15 6.58
N ASP A 453 16.53 1.22 5.72
CA ASP A 453 15.86 -0.02 6.13
C ASP A 453 16.79 -0.86 7.02
N GLN A 454 18.02 -1.13 6.59
CA GLN A 454 18.99 -1.90 7.37
C GLN A 454 19.29 -1.25 8.73
N TRP A 455 19.60 0.05 8.74
CA TRP A 455 19.85 0.79 9.98
C TRP A 455 18.65 0.70 10.94
N ALA A 456 17.43 0.84 10.43
CA ALA A 456 16.22 0.77 11.25
C ALA A 456 16.00 -0.63 11.84
N ARG A 457 16.33 -1.70 11.10
CA ARG A 457 16.28 -3.07 11.62
C ARG A 457 17.25 -3.27 12.78
N GLU A 458 18.49 -2.82 12.61
CA GLU A 458 19.53 -2.90 13.66
C GLU A 458 19.18 -2.06 14.88
N ARG A 459 18.67 -0.83 14.65
CA ARG A 459 18.24 0.07 15.72
C ARG A 459 17.08 -0.50 16.51
N ALA A 460 16.08 -1.07 15.83
CA ALA A 460 14.94 -1.74 16.47
C ALA A 460 15.41 -2.91 17.34
N ARG A 461 16.27 -3.82 16.81
CA ARG A 461 16.85 -4.94 17.58
C ARG A 461 17.58 -4.47 18.83
N THR A 462 18.39 -3.43 18.70
CA THR A 462 19.13 -2.84 19.83
C THR A 462 18.16 -2.31 20.90
N MET A 463 17.11 -1.60 20.50
CA MET A 463 16.13 -1.02 21.44
C MET A 463 15.31 -2.05 22.20
N ILE A 464 15.11 -3.24 21.62
CA ILE A 464 14.35 -4.34 22.24
C ILE A 464 15.26 -5.41 22.87
N GLY A 465 16.57 -5.16 22.94
CA GLY A 465 17.54 -6.03 23.61
C GLY A 465 17.85 -7.33 22.86
N MET A 466 17.59 -7.40 21.56
CA MET A 466 17.99 -8.54 20.71
C MET A 466 19.44 -8.36 20.24
N SER A 467 20.18 -9.48 20.14
CA SER A 467 21.51 -9.48 19.53
C SER A 467 21.45 -8.98 18.08
N PRO A 468 22.49 -8.28 17.59
CA PRO A 468 22.65 -8.02 16.17
C PRO A 468 22.58 -9.34 15.38
N GLN A 469 21.94 -9.32 14.22
CA GLN A 469 22.03 -10.44 13.29
C GLN A 469 23.47 -10.49 12.78
N GLU A 470 24.16 -11.62 12.95
CA GLU A 470 25.39 -11.85 12.20
C GLU A 470 25.01 -11.81 10.70
N GLU A 471 25.78 -11.07 9.88
CA GLU A 471 25.58 -11.02 8.43
C GLU A 471 25.71 -12.44 7.86
N SER A 472 24.58 -13.12 7.73
CA SER A 472 24.46 -14.33 6.93
C SER A 472 24.49 -13.89 5.48
N HIS A 473 25.68 -13.76 4.91
CA HIS A 473 25.85 -13.93 3.47
C HIS A 473 25.43 -15.36 3.10
N ALA A 474 24.17 -15.53 2.71
CA ALA A 474 23.64 -16.77 2.14
C ALA A 474 22.55 -16.44 1.11
#